data_AF-A0A6B3G4E9-F1
#
_entry.id   AF-A0A6B3G4E9-F1
#
_cell.length_a   1.000
_cell.length_b   1.000
_cell.length_c   1.000
_cell.angle_alpha   90.00
_cell.angle_beta   90.00
_cell.angle_gamma   90.00
#
_symmetry.space_group_name_H-M   'P 1'
#
loop_
_entity.id
_entity.type
_entity.pdbx_description
1 polymer ?
#
loop_
_entity_poly.entity_id
_entity_poly.type
_entity_poly.pdbx_seq_one_letter_code
_entity_poly.pdbx_strand_id
1 'polypeptide(L)'
;MPAASARRPRSYDPVKTRAAVLAQAAHVAEAVRALRPDQLSALSGLGTWTVAELVAHMATGVDGLRSGLVDPAPAAAEVALLDWAAGTASR
;
A
#
# COMPACT_ATOMS: atom_id res chain seq x y z
N MET A 1 -19.34 1.45 27.60
CA MET A 1 -18.14 0.77 27.06
C MET A 1 -16.94 1.50 27.62
N PRO A 2 -16.01 0.87 28.35
CA PRO A 2 -14.81 1.57 28.77
C PRO A 2 -14.02 1.93 27.50
N ALA A 3 -13.54 3.17 27.41
CA ALA A 3 -12.71 3.61 26.30
C ALA A 3 -11.47 2.71 26.26
N ALA A 4 -11.25 2.01 25.14
CA ALA A 4 -10.03 1.26 24.91
C ALA A 4 -8.85 2.21 25.18
N SER A 5 -7.94 1.85 26.09
CA SER A 5 -6.80 2.71 26.43
C SER A 5 -6.12 3.12 25.13
N ALA A 6 -6.00 4.43 24.89
CA ALA A 6 -5.41 4.96 23.67
C ALA A 6 -3.96 4.49 23.57
N ARG A 7 -3.74 3.38 22.87
CA ARG A 7 -2.43 2.79 22.71
C ARG A 7 -1.61 3.78 21.90
N ARG A 8 -0.42 4.15 22.39
CA ARG A 8 0.46 5.11 21.72
C ARG A 8 0.61 4.70 20.24
N PRO A 9 0.34 5.61 19.29
CA PRO A 9 0.51 5.32 17.88
C PRO A 9 1.92 4.82 17.58
N ARG A 10 2.03 3.83 16.69
CA ARG A 10 3.33 3.38 16.21
C ARG A 10 3.99 4.53 15.43
N SER A 11 5.23 4.83 15.78
CA SER A 11 6.06 5.76 15.01
C SER A 11 6.87 4.97 13.98
N TYR A 12 6.92 5.47 12.76
CA TYR A 12 7.74 4.93 11.68
C TYR A 12 8.72 6.01 11.23
N ASP A 13 9.97 5.62 11.00
CA ASP A 13 10.95 6.48 10.36
C ASP A 13 10.56 6.66 8.89
N PRO A 14 10.23 7.89 8.42
CA PRO A 14 9.71 8.10 7.08
C PRO A 14 10.72 7.77 5.98
N VAL A 15 12.02 7.94 6.26
CA VAL A 15 13.10 7.62 5.30
C VAL A 15 13.21 6.10 5.15
N LYS A 16 13.21 5.37 6.27
CA LYS A 16 13.24 3.89 6.24
C LYS A 16 11.99 3.31 5.60
N THR A 17 10.81 3.82 5.93
CA THR A 17 9.54 3.38 5.33
C THR A 17 9.54 3.63 3.83
N ARG A 18 9.96 4.81 3.37
CA ARG A 18 10.07 5.11 1.94
C ARG A 18 11.01 4.14 1.22
N ALA A 19 12.20 3.91 1.79
CA ALA A 19 13.17 2.97 1.22
C ALA A 19 12.59 1.54 1.12
N ALA A 20 11.92 1.08 2.18
CA ALA A 20 11.30 -0.24 2.21
C ALA A 20 10.18 -0.39 1.17
N VAL A 21 9.27 0.59 1.06
CA VAL A 21 8.16 0.56 0.10
C VAL A 21 8.67 0.58 -1.34
N LEU A 22 9.68 1.40 -1.64
CA LEU A 22 10.30 1.43 -2.97
C LEU A 22 10.97 0.10 -3.32
N ALA A 23 11.69 -0.51 -2.38
CA ALA A 23 12.31 -1.82 -2.59
C ALA A 23 11.25 -2.92 -2.81
N GLN A 24 10.20 -2.95 -2.01
CA GLN A 24 9.09 -3.88 -2.16
C GLN A 24 8.40 -3.74 -3.52
N ALA A 25 8.10 -2.51 -3.95
CA ALA A 25 7.51 -2.24 -5.26
C ALA A 25 8.42 -2.71 -6.40
N ALA A 26 9.73 -2.50 -6.29
CA ALA A 26 10.70 -2.98 -7.27
C ALA A 26 10.75 -4.51 -7.34
N HIS A 27 10.73 -5.20 -6.20
CA HIS A 27 10.69 -6.65 -6.15
C HIS A 27 9.41 -7.23 -6.75
N VAL A 28 8.26 -6.61 -6.48
CA VAL A 28 6.98 -7.01 -7.09
C VAL A 28 7.03 -6.78 -8.60
N ALA A 29 7.49 -5.62 -9.06
CA ALA A 29 7.61 -5.33 -10.49
C ALA A 29 8.51 -6.33 -11.21
N GLU A 30 9.61 -6.73 -10.58
CA GLU A 30 10.51 -7.75 -11.14
C GLU A 30 9.87 -9.13 -11.19
N ALA A 31 9.19 -9.55 -10.13
CA ALA A 31 8.47 -10.82 -10.11
C ALA A 31 7.39 -10.86 -11.20
N VAL A 32 6.62 -9.78 -11.37
CA VAL A 32 5.56 -9.68 -12.38
C VAL A 32 6.09 -9.79 -13.80
N ARG A 33 7.26 -9.20 -14.11
CA ARG A 33 7.89 -9.32 -15.44
C ARG A 33 8.25 -10.75 -15.81
N ALA A 34 8.52 -11.60 -14.83
CA ALA A 34 8.87 -13.00 -15.03
C ALA A 34 7.65 -13.94 -15.11
N LEU A 35 6.43 -13.44 -14.85
CA LEU A 35 5.22 -14.26 -14.87
C LEU A 35 4.80 -14.59 -16.30
N ARG A 36 4.47 -15.85 -16.52
CA ARG A 36 3.86 -16.33 -17.76
C ARG A 36 2.34 -16.15 -17.75
N PRO A 37 1.68 -16.17 -18.94
CA PRO A 37 0.23 -16.05 -19.02
C PRO A 37 -0.56 -17.07 -18.18
N ASP A 38 -0.12 -18.33 -18.12
CA ASP A 38 -0.75 -19.37 -17.31
C ASP A 38 -0.68 -19.07 -15.81
N GLN A 39 0.42 -18.45 -15.36
CA GLN A 39 0.59 -18.05 -13.96
C GLN A 39 -0.24 -16.82 -13.61
N LEU A 40 -0.40 -15.89 -14.56
CA LEU A 40 -1.27 -14.72 -14.38
C LEU A 40 -2.74 -15.12 -14.23
N SER A 41 -3.19 -16.17 -14.93
CA SER A 41 -4.55 -16.71 -14.83
C SER A 41 -4.79 -17.63 -13.63
N ALA A 42 -3.74 -18.01 -12.89
CA ALA A 42 -3.88 -18.86 -11.71
C ALA A 42 -4.52 -18.11 -10.53
N LEU A 43 -5.13 -18.84 -9.59
CA LEU A 43 -5.65 -18.26 -8.35
C LEU A 43 -4.50 -17.72 -7.49
N SER A 44 -4.70 -16.53 -6.93
CA SER A 44 -3.73 -15.84 -6.08
C SER A 44 -3.68 -16.34 -4.63
N GLY A 45 -4.67 -17.16 -4.22
CA GLY A 45 -4.89 -17.53 -2.82
C GLY A 45 -5.68 -16.48 -2.02
N LEU A 46 -6.04 -15.34 -2.63
CA LEU A 46 -6.92 -14.33 -2.05
C LEU A 46 -8.33 -14.46 -2.63
N GLY A 47 -9.16 -15.25 -1.95
CA GLY A 47 -10.54 -15.50 -2.39
C GLY A 47 -10.57 -16.08 -3.81
N THR A 48 -11.32 -15.42 -4.70
CA THR A 48 -11.47 -15.84 -6.10
C THR A 48 -10.57 -15.08 -7.06
N TRP A 49 -9.67 -14.23 -6.58
CA TRP A 49 -8.82 -13.41 -7.45
C TRP A 49 -7.74 -14.23 -8.12
N THR A 50 -7.56 -14.01 -9.41
CA THR A 50 -6.39 -14.41 -10.17
C THR A 50 -5.15 -13.61 -9.75
N VAL A 51 -3.97 -14.11 -10.11
CA VAL A 51 -2.71 -13.36 -9.91
C VAL A 51 -2.74 -12.04 -10.70
N ALA A 52 -3.32 -12.02 -11.91
CA ALA A 52 -3.49 -10.80 -12.68
C ALA A 52 -4.33 -9.74 -11.96
N GLU A 53 -5.46 -10.14 -11.34
CA GLU A 53 -6.30 -9.23 -10.56
C GLU A 53 -5.59 -8.70 -9.31
N LEU A 54 -4.82 -9.55 -8.63
CA LEU A 54 -3.98 -9.11 -7.51
C LEU A 54 -2.91 -8.09 -7.96
N VAL A 55 -2.24 -8.35 -9.09
CA VAL A 55 -1.24 -7.43 -9.66
C VAL A 55 -1.88 -6.10 -10.04
N ALA A 56 -3.05 -6.13 -10.68
CA ALA A 56 -3.81 -4.93 -11.01
C ALA A 56 -4.19 -4.14 -9.76
N HIS A 57 -4.66 -4.81 -8.69
CA HIS A 57 -4.98 -4.16 -7.43
C HIS A 57 -3.76 -3.48 -6.79
N MET A 58 -2.61 -4.14 -6.78
CA MET A 58 -1.35 -3.54 -6.29
C MET A 58 -0.95 -2.31 -7.11
N ALA A 59 -1.05 -2.38 -8.44
CA ALA A 59 -0.74 -1.26 -9.33
C ALA A 59 -1.66 -0.06 -9.08
N THR A 60 -2.97 -0.28 -8.92
CA THR A 60 -3.94 0.76 -8.56
C THR A 60 -3.61 1.41 -7.21
N GLY A 61 -3.20 0.62 -6.22
CA GLY A 61 -2.77 1.15 -4.92
C GLY A 61 -1.56 2.09 -5.02
N VAL A 62 -0.59 1.77 -5.90
CA VAL A 62 0.58 2.64 -6.16
C VAL A 62 0.18 3.89 -6.94
N ASP A 63 -0.70 3.78 -7.94
CA ASP A 63 -1.13 4.92 -8.75
C ASP A 63 -1.92 5.95 -7.92
N GLY A 64 -2.70 5.50 -6.94
CA GLY A 64 -3.41 6.37 -6.00
C GLY A 64 -2.49 7.32 -5.22
N LEU A 65 -1.21 6.96 -5.02
CA LEU A 65 -0.22 7.82 -4.37
C LEU A 65 0.15 9.04 -5.21
N ARG A 66 -0.04 8.99 -6.53
CA ARG A 66 0.31 10.08 -7.45
C ARG A 66 -0.38 11.39 -7.06
N SER A 67 -1.64 11.29 -6.63
CA SER A 67 -2.42 12.46 -6.19
C SER A 67 -1.76 13.19 -5.02
N GLY A 68 -1.21 12.46 -4.05
CA GLY A 68 -0.51 13.03 -2.88
C GLY A 68 0.92 13.51 -3.17
N LEU A 69 1.45 13.29 -4.37
CA LEU A 69 2.76 13.75 -4.80
C LEU A 69 2.71 15.04 -5.63
N VAL A 70 1.51 15.50 -6.00
CA VAL A 70 1.32 16.76 -6.74
C VAL A 70 1.55 17.96 -5.82
N ASP A 71 1.11 17.86 -4.57
CA ASP A 71 1.21 18.93 -3.59
C ASP A 71 2.56 18.89 -2.84
N PRO A 72 3.07 20.03 -2.35
CA PRO A 72 4.26 20.07 -1.51
C PRO A 72 4.05 19.24 -0.23
N ALA A 73 5.11 18.57 0.22
CA ALA A 73 5.08 17.81 1.46
C ALA A 73 4.69 18.73 2.65
N PRO A 74 3.79 18.29 3.54
CA PRO A 74 3.40 19.07 4.70
C PRO A 74 4.58 19.20 5.67
N ALA A 75 4.61 20.29 6.45
CA ALA A 75 5.69 20.57 7.41
C ALA A 75 5.75 19.54 8.55
N ALA A 76 4.61 18.90 8.86
CA ALA A 76 4.51 17.84 9.85
C ALA A 76 3.38 16.87 9.48
N ALA A 77 3.40 15.67 10.07
CA ALA A 77 2.28 14.74 9.98
C ALA A 77 1.12 15.25 10.86
N GLU A 78 -0.01 15.59 10.24
CA GLU A 78 -1.18 16.16 10.92
C GLU A 78 -2.16 15.09 11.43
N VAL A 79 -2.09 13.87 10.90
CA VAL A 79 -2.95 12.74 11.26
C VAL A 79 -2.11 11.50 11.54
N ALA A 80 -2.57 10.63 12.44
CA ALA A 80 -1.91 9.35 12.65
C ALA A 80 -2.11 8.42 11.44
N LEU A 81 -1.13 7.54 11.18
CA LEU A 81 -1.15 6.69 9.99
C LEU A 81 -2.42 5.83 9.85
N LEU A 82 -2.91 5.26 10.97
CA LEU A 82 -4.12 4.44 10.95
C LEU A 82 -5.39 5.27 10.71
N ASP A 83 -5.42 6.51 11.21
CA ASP A 83 -6.54 7.43 10.99
C ASP A 83 -6.57 7.89 9.52
N TRP A 84 -5.39 8.15 8.94
CA TRP A 84 -5.26 8.40 7.51
C TRP A 84 -5.78 7.23 6.68
N ALA A 85 -5.30 6.01 6.97
CA ALA A 85 -5.70 4.81 6.24
C ALA A 85 -7.21 4.54 6.33
N ALA A 86 -7.81 4.73 7.51
CA ALA A 86 -9.26 4.62 7.68
C ALA A 86 -10.03 5.69 6.87
N GLY A 87 -9.52 6.92 6.81
CA GLY A 87 -10.12 8.02 6.07
C GLY A 87 -10.01 7.92 4.55
N THR A 88 -9.07 7.13 4.02
CA THR A 88 -8.88 6.92 2.57
C THR A 88 -9.43 5.60 2.04
N ALA A 89 -9.84 4.67 2.91
CA ALA A 89 -10.26 3.32 2.53
C ALA A 89 -11.54 3.25 1.67
N SER A 90 -12.33 4.32 1.63
CA SER A 90 -13.59 4.43 0.88
C SER A 90 -13.48 5.20 -0.44
N ARG A 91 -12.25 5.55 -0.87
CA ARG A 91 -12.00 6.22 -2.15
C ARG A 91 -11.71 5.23 -3.28
#